data_AF-X1EZ87-F1
#
_entry.id   AF-X1EZ87-F1
#
_cell.length_a   1.000
_cell.length_b   1.000
_cell.length_c   1.000
_cell.angle_alpha   90.00
_cell.angle_beta   90.00
_cell.angle_gamma   90.00
#
_symmetry.space_group_name_H-M   'P 1'
#
loop_
_entity.id
_entity.type
_entity.pdbx_description
1 polymer ?
#
loop_
_entity_poly.entity_id
_entity_poly.type
_entity_poly.pdbx_seq_one_letter_code
_entity_poly.pdbx_strand_id
1 'polypeptide(L)'
;HVPYDTLFIMINHKRYGGGGIYNLYCTFTVDNQWYEYLFLHEFGHSFAGLADGYYTSSVAYNEFYPRGVEPTEPNITALLDPKNIKWKDLLTPHIEIPTPWEKEGFDKMDLAYQKIRREINEKIARMKREKAPQAEVEKVEQESDRLSRDHAKKVDDYFSKSRFRDKVGVFEGAGYSAKGLYRPMLDCLMFTKGKKPFCKVCEQAVIRVIKHYSEFSKSCF
;
A
#
# COMPACT_ATOMS: atom_id res chain seq x y z
N HIS A 1 -13.30 -24.53 21.02
CA HIS A 1 -13.48 -23.41 20.09
C HIS A 1 -12.81 -22.18 20.67
N VAL A 2 -12.11 -21.41 19.83
CA VAL A 2 -11.53 -20.11 20.22
C VAL A 2 -12.33 -19.03 19.47
N PRO A 3 -12.98 -18.07 20.14
CA PRO A 3 -13.69 -16.97 19.46
C PRO A 3 -12.73 -16.08 18.67
N TYR A 4 -13.10 -15.68 17.46
CA TYR A 4 -12.33 -14.75 16.63
C TYR A 4 -13.23 -14.04 15.61
N ASP A 5 -12.90 -12.79 15.29
CA ASP A 5 -13.53 -12.00 14.21
C ASP A 5 -12.56 -11.73 13.05
N THR A 6 -11.25 -11.78 13.30
CA THR A 6 -10.21 -11.54 12.30
C THR A 6 -9.10 -12.58 12.44
N LEU A 7 -8.57 -13.06 11.31
CA LEU A 7 -7.55 -14.10 11.25
C LEU A 7 -6.20 -13.56 10.75
N PHE A 8 -5.15 -13.78 11.52
CA PHE A 8 -3.77 -13.49 11.15
C PHE A 8 -2.95 -14.78 11.04
N ILE A 9 -2.24 -14.94 9.93
CA ILE A 9 -1.39 -16.10 9.64
C ILE A 9 0.06 -15.62 9.55
N MET A 10 0.82 -15.91 10.61
CA MET A 10 2.24 -15.56 10.74
C MET A 10 3.10 -16.62 10.06
N ILE A 11 3.85 -16.24 9.03
CA ILE A 11 4.68 -17.14 8.24
C ILE A 11 6.14 -17.02 8.72
N ASN A 12 6.67 -18.09 9.31
CA ASN A 12 8.07 -18.17 9.75
C ASN A 12 9.02 -18.33 8.54
N HIS A 13 9.30 -17.22 7.87
CA HIS A 13 10.16 -17.21 6.68
C HIS A 13 10.79 -15.83 6.45
N LYS A 14 12.00 -15.79 5.89
CA LYS A 14 12.77 -14.55 5.65
C LYS A 14 12.38 -13.78 4.40
N ARG A 15 12.00 -14.51 3.34
CA ARG A 15 11.60 -13.92 2.06
C ARG A 15 10.35 -13.06 2.25
N TYR A 16 10.44 -11.80 1.84
CA TYR A 16 9.31 -10.87 1.77
C TYR A 16 8.11 -11.50 1.07
N GLY A 17 6.97 -11.51 1.73
CA GLY A 17 5.70 -11.99 1.18
C GLY A 17 4.59 -11.90 2.22
N GLY A 18 3.41 -11.51 1.75
CA GLY A 18 2.19 -11.34 2.53
C GLY A 18 1.01 -11.12 1.58
N GLY A 19 -0.16 -10.98 2.18
CA GLY A 19 -1.41 -10.71 1.49
C GLY A 19 -2.56 -10.59 2.48
N GLY A 20 -3.44 -9.62 2.25
CA GLY A 20 -4.67 -9.42 3.00
C GLY A 20 -5.87 -9.33 2.06
N ILE A 21 -6.94 -10.05 2.37
CA ILE A 21 -8.21 -9.97 1.65
C ILE A 21 -9.30 -9.63 2.66
N TYR A 22 -10.13 -8.63 2.32
CA TYR A 22 -11.17 -8.10 3.20
C TYR A 22 -12.07 -9.20 3.76
N ASN A 23 -12.21 -9.24 5.09
CA ASN A 23 -12.98 -10.22 5.85
C ASN A 23 -12.62 -11.70 5.60
N LEU A 24 -11.41 -11.99 5.12
CA LEU A 24 -10.93 -13.36 4.90
C LEU A 24 -9.77 -13.70 5.84
N TYR A 25 -8.55 -13.23 5.54
CA TYR A 25 -7.37 -13.37 6.39
C TYR A 25 -6.29 -12.37 6.01
N CYS A 26 -5.37 -12.11 6.94
CA CYS A 26 -4.10 -11.44 6.70
C CYS A 26 -2.94 -12.41 6.90
N THR A 27 -2.04 -12.46 5.93
CA THR A 27 -0.84 -13.30 5.92
C THR A 27 0.38 -12.42 5.80
N PHE A 28 1.42 -12.71 6.57
CA PHE A 28 2.68 -11.94 6.49
C PHE A 28 3.86 -12.76 7.01
N THR A 29 5.04 -12.45 6.50
CA THR A 29 6.30 -13.06 6.92
C THR A 29 6.90 -12.32 8.10
N VAL A 30 7.33 -13.06 9.13
CA VAL A 30 7.77 -12.49 10.41
C VAL A 30 9.28 -12.29 10.54
N ASP A 31 10.08 -12.97 9.73
CA ASP A 31 11.56 -12.87 9.75
C ASP A 31 12.07 -12.02 8.57
N ASN A 32 11.28 -11.03 8.16
CA ASN A 32 11.64 -10.10 7.09
C ASN A 32 11.85 -8.69 7.66
N GLN A 33 12.80 -7.94 7.12
CA GLN A 33 13.08 -6.56 7.51
C GLN A 33 11.88 -5.60 7.46
N TRP A 34 10.82 -5.91 6.70
CA TRP A 34 9.61 -5.10 6.57
C TRP A 34 8.41 -5.65 7.34
N TYR A 35 8.58 -6.61 8.25
CA TYR A 35 7.46 -7.34 8.88
C TYR A 35 6.43 -6.42 9.55
N GLU A 36 6.85 -5.34 10.23
CA GLU A 36 5.92 -4.38 10.87
C GLU A 36 5.06 -3.65 9.83
N TYR A 37 5.70 -3.14 8.78
CA TYR A 37 5.03 -2.50 7.66
C TYR A 37 4.05 -3.48 6.99
N LEU A 38 4.53 -4.69 6.71
CA LEU A 38 3.79 -5.70 5.98
C LEU A 38 2.55 -6.11 6.76
N PHE A 39 2.70 -6.43 8.05
CA PHE A 39 1.56 -6.74 8.92
C PHE A 39 0.48 -5.65 8.87
N LEU A 40 0.86 -4.40 9.11
CA LEU A 40 -0.11 -3.30 9.17
C LEU A 40 -0.74 -3.00 7.80
N HIS A 41 0.02 -3.14 6.71
CA HIS A 41 -0.47 -3.01 5.34
C HIS A 41 -1.52 -4.08 5.01
N GLU A 42 -1.18 -5.36 5.21
CA GLU A 42 -2.09 -6.48 4.95
C GLU A 42 -3.29 -6.49 5.91
N PHE A 43 -3.11 -5.98 7.13
CA PHE A 43 -4.21 -5.72 8.04
C PHE A 43 -5.16 -4.64 7.51
N GLY A 44 -4.63 -3.58 6.92
CA GLY A 44 -5.43 -2.54 6.26
C GLY A 44 -6.38 -3.11 5.20
N HIS A 45 -5.91 -4.05 4.38
CA HIS A 45 -6.76 -4.78 3.42
C HIS A 45 -7.78 -5.67 4.13
N SER A 46 -7.31 -6.60 4.96
CA SER A 46 -8.14 -7.66 5.53
C SER A 46 -9.20 -7.16 6.51
N PHE A 47 -8.90 -6.10 7.25
CA PHE A 47 -9.80 -5.56 8.28
C PHE A 47 -10.61 -4.37 7.78
N ALA A 48 -10.00 -3.42 7.09
CA ALA A 48 -10.66 -2.16 6.73
C ALA A 48 -11.05 -2.04 5.25
N GLY A 49 -10.78 -3.06 4.43
CA GLY A 49 -11.12 -3.07 3.00
C GLY A 49 -10.42 -1.94 2.24
N LEU A 50 -9.21 -1.56 2.67
CA LEU A 50 -8.43 -0.53 2.00
C LEU A 50 -7.86 -1.08 0.70
N ALA A 51 -7.82 -0.28 -0.35
CA ALA A 51 -7.11 -0.56 -1.59
C ALA A 51 -5.63 -0.21 -1.48
N ASP A 52 -4.83 -0.76 -2.38
CA ASP A 52 -3.47 -0.31 -2.59
C ASP A 52 -3.40 1.11 -3.17
N GLY A 53 -2.54 1.93 -2.60
CA GLY A 53 -2.21 3.25 -3.12
C GLY A 53 -1.14 3.22 -4.21
N TYR A 54 -0.41 2.11 -4.37
CA TYR A 54 0.68 2.03 -5.35
C TYR A 54 0.20 1.63 -6.74
N TYR A 55 0.96 2.05 -7.74
CA TYR A 55 0.58 1.91 -9.14
C TYR A 55 1.74 1.57 -10.10
N THR A 56 2.97 1.56 -9.61
CA THR A 56 4.19 1.24 -10.38
C THR A 56 4.65 -0.20 -10.19
N SER A 57 4.07 -0.94 -9.24
CA SER A 57 4.39 -2.34 -8.98
C SER A 57 3.91 -3.24 -10.11
N SER A 58 4.62 -4.34 -10.36
CA SER A 58 4.08 -5.43 -11.17
C SER A 58 2.83 -6.03 -10.51
N VAL A 59 1.74 -6.13 -11.26
CA VAL A 59 0.52 -6.85 -10.85
C VAL A 59 0.40 -8.18 -11.57
N ALA A 60 -0.29 -9.14 -10.93
CA ALA A 60 -0.69 -10.39 -11.56
C ALA A 60 -1.95 -10.24 -12.45
N TYR A 61 -2.70 -9.13 -12.30
CA TYR A 61 -3.99 -8.90 -12.94
C TYR A 61 -3.99 -7.55 -13.64
N ASN A 62 -4.34 -7.53 -14.93
CA ASN A 62 -4.25 -6.32 -15.75
C ASN A 62 -5.44 -5.35 -15.57
N GLU A 63 -6.52 -5.75 -14.90
CA GLU A 63 -7.78 -4.97 -14.81
C GLU A 63 -8.49 -5.12 -13.45
N PHE A 64 -7.81 -4.82 -12.34
CA PHE A 64 -8.44 -4.92 -11.00
C PHE A 64 -9.58 -3.90 -10.81
N TYR A 65 -9.45 -2.72 -11.39
CA TYR A 65 -10.46 -1.64 -11.37
C TYR A 65 -10.90 -1.30 -12.81
N PRO A 66 -12.11 -1.72 -13.23
CA PRO A 66 -12.63 -1.39 -14.55
C PRO A 66 -12.77 0.12 -14.76
N ARG A 67 -12.43 0.60 -15.97
CA ARG A 67 -12.63 2.02 -16.33
C ARG A 67 -14.11 2.38 -16.28
N GLY A 68 -14.41 3.58 -15.78
CA GLY A 68 -15.78 4.08 -15.68
C GLY A 68 -16.59 3.50 -14.52
N VAL A 69 -15.96 2.69 -13.66
CA VAL A 69 -16.57 2.17 -12.43
C VAL A 69 -15.86 2.78 -11.23
N GLU A 70 -16.64 3.32 -10.29
CA GLU A 70 -16.09 3.85 -9.04
C GLU A 70 -15.69 2.69 -8.12
N PRO A 71 -14.44 2.63 -7.62
CA PRO A 71 -14.02 1.60 -6.66
C PRO A 71 -14.89 1.62 -5.40
N THR A 72 -15.04 0.48 -4.74
CA THR A 72 -15.79 0.41 -3.47
C THR A 72 -14.96 0.85 -2.27
N GLU A 73 -13.64 0.71 -2.39
CA GLU A 73 -12.67 0.96 -1.35
C GLU A 73 -12.64 2.46 -0.99
N PRO A 74 -12.52 2.78 0.31
CA PRO A 74 -12.72 4.15 0.78
C PRO A 74 -11.55 5.09 0.46
N ASN A 75 -10.37 4.53 0.15
CA ASN A 75 -9.11 5.26 0.02
C ASN A 75 -8.62 5.41 -1.43
N ILE A 76 -9.42 5.05 -2.42
CA ILE A 76 -9.17 5.37 -3.84
C ILE A 76 -10.45 5.81 -4.54
N THR A 77 -10.33 6.55 -5.64
CA THR A 77 -11.47 7.00 -6.47
C THR A 77 -11.12 6.97 -7.95
N ALA A 78 -12.10 6.71 -8.81
CA ALA A 78 -11.99 6.92 -10.26
C ALA A 78 -12.36 8.36 -10.67
N LEU A 79 -12.72 9.19 -9.69
CA LEU A 79 -13.07 10.61 -9.84
C LEU A 79 -14.22 10.83 -10.83
N LEU A 80 -15.20 9.91 -10.86
CA LEU A 80 -16.35 10.00 -11.75
C LEU A 80 -17.33 11.11 -11.35
N ASP A 81 -17.33 11.50 -10.06
CA ASP A 81 -18.07 12.65 -9.54
C ASP A 81 -17.14 13.54 -8.69
N PRO A 82 -16.46 14.54 -9.30
CA PRO A 82 -15.56 15.44 -8.58
C PRO A 82 -16.23 16.28 -7.49
N LYS A 83 -17.56 16.42 -7.51
CA LYS A 83 -18.30 17.18 -6.47
C LYS A 83 -18.56 16.34 -5.22
N ASN A 84 -18.58 15.02 -5.35
CA ASN A 84 -18.90 14.08 -4.27
C ASN A 84 -17.81 13.02 -4.07
N ILE A 85 -16.55 13.47 -4.00
CA ILE A 85 -15.42 12.58 -3.69
C ILE A 85 -15.63 11.90 -2.33
N LYS A 86 -15.23 10.62 -2.23
CA LYS A 86 -15.43 9.78 -1.03
C LYS A 86 -14.98 10.41 0.29
N TRP A 87 -13.91 11.20 0.27
CA TRP A 87 -13.33 11.86 1.45
C TRP A 87 -13.47 13.39 1.41
N LYS A 88 -14.55 13.90 0.78
CA LYS A 88 -14.80 15.35 0.64
C LYS A 88 -14.65 16.13 1.94
N ASP A 89 -15.11 15.57 3.05
CA ASP A 89 -15.12 16.26 4.37
C ASP A 89 -13.73 16.36 4.99
N LEU A 90 -12.75 15.63 4.45
CA LEU A 90 -11.35 15.66 4.88
C LEU A 90 -10.46 16.48 3.95
N LEU A 91 -10.96 16.96 2.80
CA LEU A 91 -10.17 17.71 1.84
C LEU A 91 -9.56 18.96 2.48
N THR A 92 -8.30 19.23 2.14
CA THR A 92 -7.67 20.49 2.52
C THR A 92 -8.44 21.64 1.87
N PRO A 93 -8.79 22.72 2.62
CA PRO A 93 -9.47 23.86 2.04
C PRO A 93 -8.76 24.41 0.80
N HIS A 94 -9.53 24.69 -0.24
CA HIS A 94 -9.06 25.24 -1.52
C HIS A 94 -8.04 24.37 -2.29
N ILE A 95 -7.94 23.08 -1.97
CA ILE A 95 -7.07 22.18 -2.75
C ILE A 95 -7.62 21.96 -4.15
N GLU A 96 -6.74 21.95 -5.14
CA GLU A 96 -7.08 21.66 -6.53
C GLU A 96 -7.48 20.18 -6.68
N ILE A 97 -8.43 19.91 -7.59
CA ILE A 97 -8.98 18.58 -7.86
C ILE A 97 -8.99 18.36 -9.39
N PRO A 98 -8.21 17.41 -9.93
CA PRO A 98 -7.19 16.61 -9.25
C PRO A 98 -6.08 17.47 -8.62
N THR A 99 -5.48 16.98 -7.54
CA THR A 99 -4.39 17.70 -6.87
C THR A 99 -3.08 17.46 -7.61
N PRO A 100 -2.43 18.51 -8.15
CA PRO A 100 -1.14 18.34 -8.82
C PRO A 100 -0.09 17.88 -7.81
N TRP A 101 0.85 17.07 -8.27
CA TRP A 101 1.99 16.64 -7.45
C TRP A 101 3.18 16.29 -8.34
N GLU A 102 4.33 16.07 -7.72
CA GLU A 102 5.59 15.78 -8.41
C GLU A 102 5.65 14.34 -8.97
N LYS A 103 4.59 13.93 -9.70
CA LYS A 103 4.37 12.57 -10.20
C LYS A 103 5.45 12.10 -11.15
N GLU A 104 5.84 12.92 -12.11
CA GLU A 104 6.83 12.54 -13.14
C GLU A 104 8.18 12.16 -12.52
N GLY A 105 8.64 12.94 -11.52
CA GLY A 105 9.88 12.66 -10.81
C GLY A 105 9.79 11.39 -9.97
N PHE A 106 8.65 11.17 -9.29
CA PHE A 106 8.39 9.92 -8.58
C PHE A 106 8.35 8.71 -9.53
N ASP A 107 7.63 8.80 -10.64
CA ASP A 107 7.50 7.73 -11.64
C ASP A 107 8.88 7.31 -12.17
N LYS A 108 9.71 8.28 -12.56
CA LYS A 108 11.07 8.02 -13.03
C LYS A 108 11.92 7.31 -11.98
N MET A 109 11.86 7.77 -10.73
CA MET A 109 12.62 7.20 -9.62
C MET A 109 12.15 5.78 -9.28
N ASP A 110 10.84 5.57 -9.12
CA ASP A 110 10.28 4.30 -8.69
C ASP A 110 10.38 3.23 -9.77
N LEU A 111 10.06 3.56 -11.04
CA LEU A 111 10.19 2.61 -12.16
C LEU A 111 11.63 2.14 -12.36
N ALA A 112 12.62 3.02 -12.16
CA ALA A 112 14.03 2.63 -12.21
C ALA A 112 14.37 1.61 -11.10
N TYR A 113 13.87 1.82 -9.88
CA TYR A 113 14.02 0.86 -8.79
C TYR A 113 13.27 -0.45 -9.06
N GLN A 114 12.03 -0.41 -9.57
CA GLN A 114 11.26 -1.62 -9.88
C GLN A 114 11.98 -2.50 -10.92
N LYS A 115 12.66 -1.89 -11.90
CA LYS A 115 13.50 -2.62 -12.86
C LYS A 115 14.64 -3.35 -12.15
N ILE A 116 15.41 -2.66 -11.30
CA ILE A 116 16.52 -3.25 -10.52
C ILE A 116 15.99 -4.39 -9.63
N ARG A 117 14.88 -4.15 -8.93
CA ARG A 117 14.24 -5.13 -8.06
C ARG A 117 13.83 -6.39 -8.82
N ARG A 118 13.26 -6.25 -10.02
CA ARG A 118 12.89 -7.38 -10.88
C ARG A 118 14.11 -8.21 -11.27
N GLU A 119 15.16 -7.56 -11.77
CA GLU A 119 16.40 -8.23 -12.19
C GLU A 119 17.08 -8.98 -11.04
N ILE A 120 17.11 -8.40 -9.84
CA ILE A 120 17.66 -9.04 -8.63
C ILE A 120 16.79 -10.23 -8.21
N ASN A 121 15.46 -10.10 -8.21
CA ASN A 121 14.56 -11.20 -7.87
C ASN A 121 14.70 -12.38 -8.86
N GLU A 122 14.81 -12.09 -10.16
CA GLU A 122 15.06 -13.11 -11.19
C GLU A 122 16.41 -13.79 -10.99
N LYS A 123 17.46 -13.02 -10.63
CA LYS A 123 18.78 -13.56 -10.28
C LYS A 123 18.71 -14.50 -9.07
N ILE A 124 18.07 -14.07 -7.97
CA ILE A 124 17.90 -14.91 -6.76
C ILE A 124 17.12 -16.18 -7.11
N ALA A 125 16.03 -16.06 -7.87
CA ALA A 125 15.23 -17.21 -8.30
C ALA A 125 16.05 -18.20 -9.15
N ARG A 126 16.86 -17.70 -10.08
CA ARG A 126 17.77 -18.52 -10.90
C ARG A 126 18.81 -19.23 -10.03
N MET A 127 19.52 -18.50 -9.16
CA MET A 127 20.54 -19.07 -8.27
C MET A 127 19.96 -20.19 -7.38
N LYS A 128 18.74 -20.01 -6.86
CA LYS A 128 18.05 -21.04 -6.08
C LYS A 128 17.69 -22.28 -6.90
N ARG A 129 17.22 -22.11 -8.14
CA ARG A 129 16.93 -23.24 -9.05
C ARG A 129 18.19 -24.02 -9.42
N GLU A 130 19.30 -23.31 -9.63
CA GLU A 130 20.61 -23.87 -9.98
C GLU A 130 21.37 -24.43 -8.76
N LYS A 131 20.78 -24.36 -7.56
CA LYS A 131 21.39 -24.79 -6.30
C LYS A 131 22.77 -24.15 -6.05
N ALA A 132 22.90 -22.86 -6.40
CA ALA A 132 24.09 -22.08 -6.09
C ALA A 132 24.41 -22.11 -4.58
N PRO A 133 25.68 -21.92 -4.18
CA PRO A 133 26.06 -21.93 -2.77
C PRO A 133 25.20 -20.97 -1.94
N GLN A 134 24.69 -21.44 -0.80
CA GLN A 134 23.78 -20.69 0.06
C GLN A 134 24.34 -19.31 0.44
N ALA A 135 25.63 -19.23 0.78
CA ALA A 135 26.30 -17.97 1.12
C ALA A 135 26.32 -16.95 -0.04
N GLU A 136 26.31 -17.40 -1.29
CA GLU A 136 26.23 -16.50 -2.46
C GLU A 136 24.80 -15.99 -2.68
N VAL A 137 23.79 -16.85 -2.48
CA VAL A 137 22.39 -16.46 -2.53
C VAL A 137 22.09 -15.42 -1.46
N GLU A 138 22.55 -15.65 -0.23
CA GLU A 138 22.36 -14.75 0.92
C GLU A 138 22.99 -13.37 0.68
N LYS A 139 24.17 -13.30 0.06
CA LYS A 139 24.79 -12.01 -0.32
C LYS A 139 23.89 -11.20 -1.26
N VAL A 140 23.27 -11.85 -2.24
CA VAL A 140 22.37 -11.17 -3.20
C VAL A 140 21.05 -10.79 -2.52
N GLU A 141 20.52 -11.62 -1.62
CA GLU A 141 19.34 -11.29 -0.82
C GLU A 141 19.59 -10.08 0.10
N GLN A 142 20.74 -10.04 0.79
CA GLN A 142 21.14 -8.91 1.63
C GLN A 142 21.27 -7.60 0.84
N GLU A 143 21.83 -7.66 -0.37
CA GLU A 143 21.91 -6.49 -1.25
C GLU A 143 20.52 -6.05 -1.72
N SER A 144 19.64 -7.00 -2.09
CA SER A 144 18.24 -6.71 -2.40
C SER A 144 17.55 -5.99 -1.23
N ASP A 145 17.79 -6.49 -0.01
CA ASP A 145 17.21 -5.95 1.20
C ASP A 145 17.70 -4.53 1.48
N ARG A 146 18.99 -4.28 1.31
CA ARG A 146 19.59 -2.94 1.43
C ARG A 146 18.99 -1.98 0.41
N LEU A 147 18.95 -2.36 -0.87
CA LEU A 147 18.38 -1.53 -1.93
C LEU A 147 16.92 -1.18 -1.65
N SER A 148 16.15 -2.10 -1.06
CA SER A 148 14.78 -1.83 -0.66
C SER A 148 14.68 -0.77 0.44
N ARG A 149 15.59 -0.76 1.43
CA ARG A 149 15.63 0.27 2.48
C ARG A 149 16.06 1.61 1.93
N ASP A 150 17.10 1.62 1.10
CA ASP A 150 17.62 2.83 0.48
C ASP A 150 16.56 3.47 -0.42
N HIS A 151 15.78 2.67 -1.14
CA HIS A 151 14.66 3.18 -1.95
C HIS A 151 13.52 3.73 -1.09
N ALA A 152 13.09 3.01 -0.04
CA ALA A 152 12.07 3.51 0.87
C ALA A 152 12.47 4.87 1.48
N LYS A 153 13.72 5.01 1.92
CA LYS A 153 14.25 6.30 2.40
C LYS A 153 14.22 7.38 1.32
N LYS A 154 14.62 7.07 0.09
CA LYS A 154 14.59 8.04 -1.03
C LYS A 154 13.17 8.52 -1.31
N VAL A 155 12.18 7.64 -1.24
CA VAL A 155 10.76 7.98 -1.39
C VAL A 155 10.30 8.90 -0.25
N ASP A 156 10.66 8.60 1.00
CA ASP A 156 10.35 9.45 2.15
C ASP A 156 10.95 10.85 2.01
N ASP A 157 12.23 10.94 1.62
CA ASP A 157 12.93 12.20 1.38
C ASP A 157 12.38 12.96 0.17
N TYR A 158 11.79 12.26 -0.79
CA TYR A 158 11.14 12.86 -1.96
C TYR A 158 9.84 13.55 -1.55
N PHE A 159 8.94 12.82 -0.88
CA PHE A 159 7.67 13.38 -0.41
C PHE A 159 7.85 14.42 0.70
N SER A 160 8.94 14.36 1.47
CA SER A 160 9.20 15.36 2.50
C SER A 160 9.38 16.78 1.97
N LYS A 161 9.73 16.92 0.70
CA LYS A 161 10.00 18.21 0.04
C LYS A 161 8.76 18.78 -0.65
N SER A 162 7.71 17.97 -0.83
CA SER A 162 6.51 18.42 -1.51
C SER A 162 5.70 19.36 -0.62
N ARG A 163 5.15 20.42 -1.21
CA ARG A 163 4.20 21.32 -0.54
C ARG A 163 2.89 20.63 -0.14
N PHE A 164 2.63 19.44 -0.68
CA PHE A 164 1.41 18.66 -0.45
C PHE A 164 1.57 17.53 0.58
N ARG A 165 2.74 17.38 1.22
CA ARG A 165 3.09 16.26 2.12
C ARG A 165 1.99 15.86 3.10
N ASP A 166 1.41 16.83 3.78
CA ASP A 166 0.42 16.62 4.85
C ASP A 166 -1.01 17.01 4.44
N LYS A 167 -1.22 17.22 3.14
CA LYS A 167 -2.50 17.65 2.58
C LYS A 167 -3.34 16.46 2.14
N VAL A 168 -4.61 16.50 2.49
CA VAL A 168 -5.62 15.61 1.92
C VAL A 168 -6.12 16.25 0.63
N GLY A 169 -6.01 15.50 -0.46
CA GLY A 169 -6.32 15.91 -1.83
C GLY A 169 -6.78 14.74 -2.68
N VAL A 170 -6.54 14.83 -3.99
CA VAL A 170 -6.91 13.82 -4.99
C VAL A 170 -5.73 13.61 -5.93
N PHE A 171 -4.77 12.80 -5.49
CA PHE A 171 -3.48 12.61 -6.17
C PHE A 171 -3.56 11.46 -7.17
N GLU A 172 -3.31 11.74 -8.46
CA GLU A 172 -3.38 10.70 -9.50
C GLU A 172 -2.32 9.61 -9.30
N GLY A 173 -2.70 8.37 -9.57
CA GLY A 173 -1.89 7.17 -9.36
C GLY A 173 -2.31 6.44 -8.09
N ALA A 174 -3.03 5.32 -8.27
CA ALA A 174 -3.50 4.45 -7.19
C ALA A 174 -4.00 3.12 -7.76
N GLY A 175 -4.20 2.11 -6.90
CA GLY A 175 -4.89 0.87 -7.28
C GLY A 175 -4.30 0.21 -8.52
N TYR A 176 -2.97 0.15 -8.62
CA TYR A 176 -2.25 -0.43 -9.76
C TYR A 176 -2.40 0.32 -11.10
N SER A 177 -3.11 1.45 -11.14
CA SER A 177 -3.25 2.29 -12.33
C SER A 177 -2.52 3.61 -12.16
N ALA A 178 -1.59 3.88 -13.07
CA ALA A 178 -0.83 5.13 -13.09
C ALA A 178 -1.66 6.36 -13.49
N LYS A 179 -2.86 6.14 -14.07
CA LYS A 179 -3.76 7.20 -14.56
C LYS A 179 -5.22 6.86 -14.27
N GLY A 180 -6.04 7.88 -14.04
CA GLY A 180 -7.49 7.73 -13.87
C GLY A 180 -7.96 7.12 -12.55
N LEU A 181 -7.05 6.69 -11.68
CA LEU A 181 -7.33 6.40 -10.27
C LEU A 181 -6.54 7.35 -9.38
N TYR A 182 -7.12 7.72 -8.24
CA TYR A 182 -6.58 8.74 -7.36
C TYR A 182 -6.59 8.28 -5.91
N ARG A 183 -5.59 8.71 -5.14
CA ARG A 183 -5.44 8.45 -3.70
C ARG A 183 -5.56 9.76 -2.90
N PRO A 184 -5.89 9.68 -1.60
CA PRO A 184 -6.21 10.86 -0.79
C PRO A 184 -5.02 11.68 -0.28
N MET A 185 -3.83 11.10 -0.20
CA MET A 185 -2.62 11.77 0.30
C MET A 185 -1.40 11.32 -0.50
N LEU A 186 -0.35 12.16 -0.53
CA LEU A 186 0.89 11.84 -1.25
C LEU A 186 1.51 10.54 -0.79
N ASP A 187 1.47 10.29 0.52
CA ASP A 187 2.02 9.09 1.14
C ASP A 187 1.05 8.46 2.13
N CYS A 188 1.16 7.14 2.28
CA CYS A 188 0.32 6.30 3.13
C CYS A 188 1.02 4.95 3.32
N LEU A 189 0.74 4.28 4.43
CA LEU A 189 1.08 2.86 4.61
C LEU A 189 0.53 1.95 3.49
N MET A 190 -0.61 2.32 2.89
CA MET A 190 -1.17 1.61 1.73
C MET A 190 -0.44 1.93 0.41
N PHE A 191 0.47 2.90 0.39
CA PHE A 191 1.16 3.32 -0.84
C PHE A 191 2.62 2.87 -0.85
N THR A 192 3.41 3.20 0.16
CA THR A 192 4.86 2.96 0.12
C THR A 192 5.36 2.24 1.36
N LYS A 193 6.45 1.48 1.19
CA LYS A 193 7.12 0.77 2.29
C LYS A 193 7.74 1.76 3.26
N GLY A 194 7.76 1.42 4.54
CA GLY A 194 8.40 2.23 5.56
C GLY A 194 7.63 2.24 6.88
N LYS A 195 8.26 2.84 7.89
CA LYS A 195 7.61 3.13 9.18
C LYS A 195 6.87 4.47 9.04
N LYS A 196 5.58 4.40 8.71
CA LYS A 196 4.72 5.57 8.50
C LYS A 196 3.26 5.27 8.87
N PRO A 197 2.45 6.29 9.18
CA PRO A 197 1.06 6.07 9.52
C PRO A 197 0.22 5.75 8.28
N PHE A 198 -1.00 5.25 8.52
CA PHE A 198 -2.07 5.39 7.55
C PHE A 198 -2.31 6.87 7.24
N CYS A 199 -2.70 7.19 6.00
CA CYS A 199 -3.17 8.53 5.69
C CYS A 199 -4.49 8.82 6.41
N LYS A 200 -4.86 10.09 6.56
CA LYS A 200 -6.06 10.52 7.32
C LYS A 200 -7.35 9.82 6.87
N VAL A 201 -7.49 9.52 5.58
CA VAL A 201 -8.65 8.82 5.03
C VAL A 201 -8.64 7.32 5.38
N CYS A 202 -7.47 6.68 5.32
CA CYS A 202 -7.33 5.28 5.74
C CYS A 202 -7.55 5.15 7.25
N GLU A 203 -7.00 6.06 8.04
CA GLU A 203 -7.22 6.13 9.49
C GLU A 203 -8.72 6.27 9.82
N GLN A 204 -9.43 7.19 9.15
CA GLN A 204 -10.88 7.34 9.32
C GLN A 204 -11.64 6.07 8.93
N ALA A 205 -11.23 5.38 7.87
CA ALA A 205 -11.86 4.13 7.44
C ALA A 205 -11.65 3.01 8.48
N VAL A 206 -10.44 2.82 9.00
CA VAL A 206 -10.16 1.87 10.08
C VAL A 206 -11.00 2.18 11.32
N ILE A 207 -11.07 3.46 11.74
CA ILE A 207 -11.90 3.89 12.88
C ILE A 207 -13.38 3.57 12.64
N ARG A 208 -13.91 3.81 11.43
CA ARG A 208 -15.30 3.48 11.09
C ARG A 208 -15.58 1.99 11.24
N VAL A 209 -14.66 1.13 10.81
CA VAL A 209 -14.81 -0.33 10.95
C VAL A 209 -14.74 -0.75 12.42
N ILE A 210 -13.80 -0.22 13.19
CA ILE A 210 -13.72 -0.47 14.64
C ILE A 210 -15.04 -0.10 15.31
N LYS A 211 -15.57 1.10 15.04
CA LYS A 211 -16.85 1.55 15.60
C LYS A 211 -18.01 0.66 15.17
N HIS A 212 -18.08 0.29 13.89
CA HIS A 212 -19.13 -0.58 13.38
C HIS A 212 -19.21 -1.92 14.15
N TYR A 213 -18.06 -2.52 14.48
CA TYR A 213 -18.02 -3.80 15.19
C TYR A 213 -18.03 -3.67 16.73
N SER A 214 -17.67 -2.50 17.29
CA SER A 214 -17.63 -2.29 18.75
C SER A 214 -18.86 -1.58 19.31
N GLU A 215 -19.62 -0.85 18.50
CA GLU A 215 -20.86 -0.21 18.91
C GLU A 215 -22.01 -1.21 18.90
N PHE A 216 -22.09 -2.05 19.94
CA PHE A 216 -23.29 -2.82 20.27
C PHE A 216 -24.41 -1.88 20.76
N SER A 217 -25.51 -1.85 20.02
CA SER A 217 -26.89 -1.46 20.42
C SER A 217 -27.05 -0.55 21.66
N LYS A 218 -27.20 0.76 21.46
CA LYS A 218 -27.92 1.62 22.44
C LYS A 218 -29.46 1.49 22.34
N SER A 219 -29.99 0.55 21.57
CA SER A 219 -31.43 0.43 21.30
C SER A 219 -32.07 -0.93 21.61
N CYS A 220 -31.38 -1.83 22.32
CA CYS A 220 -31.99 -3.09 22.78
C CYS A 220 -31.53 -3.43 24.20
N PHE A 221 -32.06 -2.73 25.20
CA PHE A 221 -32.38 -3.23 26.55
C PHE A 221 -33.44 -2.31 27.15
#